data_AF-X1U3K3-F1
#
_entry.id   AF-X1U3K3-F1
#
_cell.length_a   1.000
_cell.length_b   1.000
_cell.length_c   1.000
_cell.angle_alpha   90.00
_cell.angle_beta   90.00
_cell.angle_gamma   90.00
#
_symmetry.space_group_name_H-M   'P 1'
#
loop_
_entity.id
_entity.type
_entity.pdbx_description
1 polymer ?
#
loop_
_entity_poly.entity_id
_entity_poly.type
_entity_poly.pdbx_seq_one_letter_code
_entity_poly.pdbx_strand_id
1 'polypeptide(L)'
;PDSASRLKKDWQTFRGAAGVDNIPVLEDGMDIKSLQLSPKDSELLASREFSVNRICRIFRVPPERIGVPKSASSNQTLLDIDEFYMRNGIEPILLKYENASNMLLAKLKVKKFVRVNRKAFYNGSPHRMVEAVGNELKIGIASVNEARIDLGRDPVEGGDVFALDTNNLTFGKWDELKSVQEQINNREQPQGGDNEE
;
A
#
# COMPACT_ATOMS: atom_id res chain seq x y z
N PRO A 1 2.36 9.79 64.76
CA PRO A 1 3.01 8.52 64.35
C PRO A 1 2.05 7.56 63.64
N ASP A 2 0.82 7.42 64.15
CA ASP A 2 -0.18 6.49 63.58
C ASP A 2 -0.80 6.97 62.26
N SER A 3 -1.07 8.26 62.10
CA SER A 3 -1.66 8.82 60.86
C SER A 3 -0.80 8.60 59.62
N ALA A 4 0.52 8.83 59.74
CA ALA A 4 1.47 8.59 58.66
C ALA A 4 1.58 7.09 58.28
N SER A 5 1.47 6.21 59.28
CA SER A 5 1.51 4.76 59.07
C SER A 5 0.24 4.24 58.39
N ARG A 6 -0.92 4.79 58.77
CA ARG A 6 -2.22 4.54 58.12
C ARG A 6 -2.20 5.00 56.66
N LEU A 7 -1.80 6.25 56.41
CA LEU A 7 -1.71 6.81 55.06
C LEU A 7 -0.78 5.99 54.15
N LYS A 8 0.36 5.51 54.68
CA LYS A 8 1.27 4.63 53.92
C LYS A 8 0.61 3.30 53.54
N LYS A 9 -0.18 2.71 54.45
CA LYS A 9 -0.90 1.45 54.21
C LYS A 9 -2.01 1.64 53.17
N ASP A 10 -2.74 2.74 53.28
CA ASP A 10 -3.79 3.12 52.35
C ASP A 10 -3.19 3.38 50.96
N TRP A 11 -2.07 4.12 50.88
CA TRP A 11 -1.34 4.37 49.62
C TRP A 11 -0.86 3.10 48.92
N GLN A 12 -0.40 2.09 49.66
CA GLN A 12 -0.03 0.80 49.08
C GLN A 12 -1.24 0.03 48.51
N THR A 13 -2.42 0.24 49.09
CA THR A 13 -3.68 -0.38 48.65
C THR A 13 -4.21 0.28 47.37
N PHE A 14 -4.02 1.59 47.22
CA PHE A 14 -4.40 2.35 46.02
C PHE A 14 -3.38 2.22 44.87
N ARG A 15 -2.23 1.56 45.06
CA ARG A 15 -1.18 1.44 44.04
C ARG A 15 -1.37 0.18 43.19
N GLY A 16 -1.25 0.32 41.87
CA GLY A 16 -1.29 -0.81 40.92
C GLY A 16 -2.71 -1.23 40.54
N ALA A 17 -2.84 -2.40 39.90
CA ALA A 17 -4.10 -2.86 39.30
C ALA A 17 -5.26 -3.04 40.31
N ALA A 18 -4.97 -3.33 41.58
CA ALA A 18 -5.97 -3.51 42.64
C ALA A 18 -6.53 -2.18 43.19
N GLY A 19 -5.86 -1.05 42.92
CA GLY A 19 -6.26 0.28 43.37
C GLY A 19 -7.12 1.06 42.38
N VAL A 20 -7.32 0.55 41.16
CA VAL A 20 -7.97 1.26 40.05
C VAL A 20 -9.45 1.57 40.33
N ASP A 21 -10.14 0.68 41.04
CA ASP A 21 -11.56 0.84 41.37
C ASP A 21 -11.80 1.60 42.70
N ASN A 22 -10.74 1.96 43.42
CA ASN A 22 -10.83 2.53 44.76
C ASN A 22 -10.52 4.03 44.70
N ILE A 23 -11.47 4.88 45.12
CA ILE A 23 -11.28 6.34 45.17
C ILE A 23 -10.49 6.69 46.44
N PRO A 24 -9.28 7.27 46.33
CA PRO A 24 -8.51 7.67 47.50
C PRO A 24 -9.17 8.86 48.20
N VAL A 25 -9.46 8.72 49.49
CA VAL A 25 -9.94 9.81 50.35
C VAL A 25 -8.73 10.47 51.00
N LEU A 26 -8.57 11.77 50.78
CA LEU A 26 -7.47 12.58 51.31
C LEU A 26 -7.94 13.38 52.53
N GLU A 27 -7.08 13.51 53.54
CA GLU A 27 -7.30 14.41 54.67
C GLU A 27 -7.05 15.88 54.26
N ASP A 28 -7.61 16.83 55.02
CA ASP A 28 -7.62 18.25 54.67
C ASP A 28 -6.18 18.81 54.46
N GLY A 29 -5.96 19.48 53.33
CA GLY A 29 -4.67 20.02 52.90
C GLY A 29 -3.76 19.07 52.09
N MET A 30 -4.18 17.83 51.80
CA MET A 30 -3.42 16.92 50.92
C MET A 30 -3.88 17.02 49.46
N ASP A 31 -2.92 17.17 48.55
CA ASP A 31 -3.16 17.25 47.10
C ASP A 31 -2.53 16.04 46.38
N ILE A 32 -3.29 15.39 45.49
CA ILE A 32 -2.78 14.29 44.67
C ILE A 32 -2.04 14.87 43.47
N LYS A 33 -0.71 14.82 43.52
CA LYS A 33 0.09 15.02 42.33
C LYS A 33 0.04 13.76 41.47
N SER A 34 -0.78 13.79 40.42
CA SER A 34 -0.70 12.78 39.37
C SER A 34 0.73 12.71 38.84
N LEU A 35 1.31 11.50 38.81
CA LEU A 35 2.58 11.22 38.12
C LEU A 35 2.28 11.24 36.61
N GLN A 36 2.05 12.43 36.07
CA GLN A 36 2.09 12.65 34.63
C GLN A 36 3.50 12.27 34.15
N LEU A 37 3.60 11.75 32.92
CA LEU A 37 4.88 11.40 32.31
C LEU A 37 5.88 12.55 32.52
N SER A 38 7.06 12.26 33.08
CA SER A 38 8.05 13.31 33.30
C SER A 38 8.39 13.94 31.94
N PRO A 39 8.53 15.27 31.84
CA PRO A 39 9.01 15.92 30.60
C PRO A 39 10.30 15.27 30.05
N LYS A 40 11.16 14.79 30.96
CA LYS A 40 12.39 14.07 30.62
C LYS A 40 12.14 12.71 29.94
N ASP A 41 11.10 11.99 30.37
CA ASP A 41 10.74 10.70 29.77
C ASP A 41 10.11 10.91 28.39
N SER A 42 9.29 11.96 28.22
CA SER A 42 8.77 12.38 26.92
C SER A 42 9.88 12.75 25.93
N GLU A 43 10.88 13.51 26.38
CA GLU A 43 12.04 13.88 25.56
C GLU A 43 12.88 12.66 25.18
N LEU A 44 13.08 11.72 26.11
CA LEU A 44 13.80 10.47 25.85
C LEU A 44 13.07 9.60 24.81
N LEU A 45 11.74 9.51 24.88
CA LEU A 45 10.93 8.78 23.89
C LEU A 45 11.06 9.44 22.50
N ALA A 46 10.92 10.75 22.41
CA ALA A 46 11.08 11.48 21.15
C ALA A 46 12.48 11.29 20.54
N SER A 47 13.53 11.28 21.37
CA SER A 47 14.90 11.02 20.92
C SER A 47 15.09 9.61 20.35
N ARG A 48 14.43 8.60 20.94
CA ARG A 48 14.43 7.23 20.43
C ARG A 48 13.70 7.12 19.09
N GLU A 49 12.52 7.73 18.97
CA GLU A 49 11.77 7.77 17.71
C GLU A 49 12.54 8.49 16.59
N PHE A 50 13.22 9.59 16.93
CA PHE A 50 14.08 10.29 15.98
C PHE A 50 15.25 9.43 15.50
N SER A 51 15.84 8.64 16.40
CA SER A 51 16.92 7.71 16.05
C SER A 51 16.45 6.62 15.08
N VAL A 52 15.27 6.05 15.29
CA VAL A 52 14.67 5.08 14.35
C VAL A 52 14.47 5.73 12.98
N ASN A 53 13.87 6.93 12.94
CA ASN A 53 13.66 7.67 11.70
C ASN A 53 14.97 7.96 10.93
N ARG A 54 16.06 8.25 11.64
CA ARG A 54 17.38 8.45 11.01
C ARG A 54 17.89 7.19 10.32
N ILE A 55 17.77 6.03 10.98
CA ILE A 55 18.18 4.74 10.40
C ILE A 55 17.33 4.44 9.16
N CYS A 56 16.01 4.59 9.25
CA CYS A 56 15.06 4.39 8.15
C CYS A 56 15.43 5.25 6.92
N ARG A 57 15.79 6.52 7.14
CA ARG A 57 16.21 7.44 6.06
C ARG A 57 17.47 7.00 5.33
N ILE A 58 18.44 6.41 6.04
CA ILE A 58 19.68 5.91 5.43
C ILE A 58 19.37 4.75 4.47
N PHE A 59 18.48 3.84 4.88
CA PHE A 59 18.09 2.69 4.07
C PHE A 59 16.95 2.97 3.09
N ARG A 60 16.41 4.19 3.07
CA ARG A 60 15.24 4.58 2.26
C ARG A 60 14.00 3.71 2.51
N VAL A 61 13.85 3.19 3.73
CA VAL A 61 12.69 2.40 4.14
C VAL A 61 11.72 3.32 4.90
N PRO A 62 10.43 3.34 4.54
CA PRO A 62 9.44 4.08 5.32
C PRO A 62 9.32 3.54 6.76
N PRO A 63 9.26 4.41 7.78
CA PRO A 63 9.10 3.99 9.18
C PRO A 63 7.86 3.13 9.44
N GLU A 64 6.77 3.40 8.73
CA GLU A 64 5.50 2.69 8.85
C GLU A 64 5.64 1.20 8.48
N ARG A 65 6.53 0.87 7.54
CA ARG A 65 6.81 -0.52 7.16
C ARG A 65 7.62 -1.27 8.21
N ILE A 66 8.27 -0.57 9.13
CA ILE A 66 9.06 -1.14 10.24
C ILE A 66 8.19 -1.28 11.51
N GLY A 67 6.91 -0.87 11.44
CA GLY A 67 5.99 -0.93 12.57
C GLY A 67 6.02 0.30 13.47
N VAL A 68 6.66 1.40 13.03
CA VAL A 68 6.54 2.69 13.70
C VAL A 68 5.15 3.24 13.37
N PRO A 69 4.33 3.58 14.38
CA PRO A 69 2.99 4.08 14.13
C PRO A 69 3.05 5.37 13.32
N LYS A 70 2.14 5.46 12.34
CA LYS A 70 1.99 6.64 11.51
C LYS A 70 1.67 7.85 12.39
N SER A 71 2.32 8.98 12.13
CA SER A 71 1.97 10.23 12.80
C SER A 71 0.51 10.58 12.48
N ALA A 72 -0.28 10.88 13.51
CA ALA A 72 -1.72 11.14 13.40
C ALA A 72 -2.09 12.25 12.39
N SER A 73 -1.13 13.10 12.01
CA SER A 73 -1.30 14.21 11.07
C SER A 73 -1.07 13.87 9.60
N SER A 74 -0.69 12.63 9.26
CA SER A 74 -0.35 12.29 7.87
C SER A 74 -1.57 11.76 7.09
N ASN A 75 -1.85 12.36 5.94
CA ASN A 75 -2.98 11.98 5.08
C ASN A 75 -2.64 10.88 4.06
N GLN A 76 -1.40 10.40 4.02
CA GLN A 76 -0.95 9.40 3.05
C GLN A 76 -1.56 8.04 3.33
N THR A 77 -2.08 7.36 2.31
CA THR A 77 -2.53 5.98 2.49
C THR A 77 -1.33 5.05 2.58
N LEU A 78 -1.50 3.88 3.21
CA LEU A 78 -0.45 2.83 3.21
C LEU A 78 -0.02 2.47 1.78
N LEU A 79 -0.96 2.60 0.85
CA LEU A 79 -0.78 2.38 -0.57
C LEU A 79 0.28 3.31 -1.18
N ASP A 80 0.21 4.60 -0.89
CA ASP A 80 1.17 5.61 -1.36
C ASP A 80 2.57 5.36 -0.80
N ILE A 81 2.64 4.91 0.46
CA ILE A 81 3.89 4.60 1.15
C ILE A 81 4.59 3.40 0.50
N ASP A 82 3.83 2.38 0.09
CA ASP A 82 4.36 1.22 -0.63
C ASP A 82 4.95 1.60 -1.99
N GLU A 83 4.26 2.48 -2.73
CA GLU A 83 4.75 2.98 -4.02
C GLU A 83 6.01 3.84 -3.86
N PHE A 84 6.02 4.70 -2.83
CA PHE A 84 7.21 5.49 -2.48
C PHE A 84 8.40 4.58 -2.17
N TYR A 85 8.16 3.50 -1.41
CA TYR A 85 9.20 2.52 -1.08
C TYR A 85 9.72 1.77 -2.30
N MET A 86 8.82 1.33 -3.17
CA MET A 86 9.20 0.65 -4.40
C MET A 86 10.03 1.57 -5.30
N ARG A 87 9.58 2.82 -5.50
CA ARG A 87 10.25 3.80 -6.36
C ARG A 87 11.63 4.24 -5.85
N ASN A 88 11.73 4.54 -4.55
CA ASN A 88 12.93 5.19 -4.00
C ASN A 88 13.89 4.23 -3.31
N GLY A 89 13.38 3.12 -2.77
CA GLY A 89 14.17 2.11 -2.06
C GLY A 89 14.59 0.97 -2.98
N ILE A 90 13.60 0.22 -3.48
CA ILE A 90 13.83 -1.06 -4.16
C ILE A 90 14.27 -0.89 -5.62
N GLU A 91 13.57 -0.07 -6.41
CA GLU A 91 13.83 0.07 -7.85
C GLU A 91 15.29 0.45 -8.19
N PRO A 92 15.95 1.38 -7.47
CA PRO A 92 17.36 1.69 -7.74
C PRO A 92 18.30 0.50 -7.47
N ILE A 93 17.96 -0.37 -6.51
CA ILE A 93 18.75 -1.58 -6.20
C ILE A 93 18.53 -2.64 -7.29
N LEU A 94 17.27 -2.83 -7.71
CA LEU A 94 16.93 -3.74 -8.80
C LEU A 94 17.60 -3.35 -10.11
N LEU A 95 17.56 -2.06 -10.49
CA LEU A 95 18.21 -1.56 -11.70
C LEU A 95 19.73 -1.76 -11.66
N LYS A 96 20.37 -1.54 -10.51
CA LYS A 96 21.81 -1.81 -10.35
C LYS A 96 22.12 -3.29 -10.56
N TYR A 97 21.31 -4.17 -9.98
CA TYR A 97 21.45 -5.62 -10.15
C TYR A 97 21.24 -6.06 -11.60
N GLU A 98 20.21 -5.56 -12.26
CA GLU A 98 19.94 -5.85 -13.68
C GLU A 98 21.05 -5.37 -14.59
N ASN A 99 21.50 -4.13 -14.41
CA ASN A 99 22.56 -3.56 -15.21
C ASN A 99 23.88 -4.31 -15.02
N ALA A 100 24.22 -4.67 -13.78
CA ALA A 100 25.40 -5.48 -13.50
C ALA A 100 25.30 -6.87 -14.14
N SER A 101 24.13 -7.53 -14.01
CA SER A 101 23.88 -8.84 -14.60
C SER A 101 23.94 -8.80 -16.13
N ASN A 102 23.31 -7.81 -16.75
CA ASN A 102 23.29 -7.63 -18.21
C ASN A 102 24.68 -7.27 -18.75
N MET A 103 25.45 -6.46 -18.02
CA MET A 103 26.84 -6.17 -18.38
C MET A 103 27.71 -7.43 -18.35
N LEU A 104 27.49 -8.32 -17.37
CA LEU A 104 28.21 -9.59 -17.26
C LEU A 104 27.81 -10.56 -18.38
N LEU A 105 26.52 -10.66 -18.70
CA LEU A 105 26.01 -11.48 -19.80
C LEU A 105 26.54 -11.01 -21.17
N ALA A 106 26.63 -9.69 -21.36
CA ALA A 106 27.21 -9.10 -22.56
C ALA A 106 28.68 -9.48 -22.73
N LYS A 107 29.47 -9.47 -21.65
CA LYS A 107 30.88 -9.93 -21.66
C LYS A 107 31.01 -11.42 -22.03
N LEU A 108 30.07 -12.24 -21.58
CA LEU A 108 30.00 -13.67 -21.90
C LEU A 108 29.44 -13.96 -23.31
N LYS A 109 29.11 -12.93 -24.11
CA LYS A 109 28.50 -13.03 -25.44
C LYS A 109 27.18 -13.84 -25.45
N VAL A 110 26.48 -13.86 -24.33
CA VAL A 110 25.15 -14.49 -24.24
C VAL A 110 24.12 -13.50 -24.78
N LYS A 111 23.37 -13.89 -25.82
CA LYS A 111 22.29 -13.07 -26.42
C LYS A 111 20.99 -13.09 -25.59
N LYS A 112 21.11 -12.96 -24.27
CA LYS A 112 19.97 -12.92 -23.34
C LYS A 112 20.14 -11.73 -22.40
N PHE A 113 19.03 -11.16 -21.97
CA PHE A 113 18.98 -10.13 -20.94
C PHE A 113 18.17 -10.64 -19.75
N VAL A 114 18.54 -10.20 -18.57
CA VAL A 114 17.82 -10.44 -17.33
C VAL A 114 16.99 -9.20 -17.03
N ARG A 115 15.70 -9.41 -16.74
CA ARG A 115 14.78 -8.42 -16.21
C ARG A 115 14.03 -9.01 -15.04
N VAL A 116 14.02 -8.29 -13.93
CA VAL A 116 13.27 -8.58 -12.71
C VAL A 116 11.82 -8.17 -12.92
N ASN A 117 10.89 -9.02 -12.49
CA ASN A 117 9.48 -8.70 -12.53
C ASN A 117 9.12 -7.72 -11.39
N ARG A 118 8.73 -6.48 -11.71
CA ARG A 118 8.26 -5.48 -10.72
C ARG A 118 6.85 -5.79 -10.23
N LYS A 119 5.99 -6.39 -11.09
CA LYS A 119 4.60 -6.71 -10.75
C LYS A 119 4.52 -7.65 -9.54
N ALA A 120 5.53 -8.51 -9.36
CA ALA A 120 5.65 -9.40 -8.21
C ALA A 120 5.60 -8.70 -6.84
N PHE A 121 6.00 -7.43 -6.75
CA PHE A 121 5.88 -6.65 -5.52
C PHE A 121 4.41 -6.47 -5.08
N TYR A 122 3.49 -6.38 -6.05
CA TYR A 122 2.07 -6.17 -5.80
C TYR A 122 1.29 -7.47 -5.55
N ASN A 123 1.93 -8.64 -5.59
CA ASN A 123 1.28 -9.93 -5.31
C ASN A 123 0.61 -9.98 -3.92
N GLY A 124 1.11 -9.19 -2.96
CA GLY A 124 0.50 -9.06 -1.63
C GLY A 124 -0.84 -8.31 -1.61
N SER A 125 -1.21 -7.64 -2.71
CA SER A 125 -2.49 -6.94 -2.87
C SER A 125 -3.18 -7.37 -4.18
N PRO A 126 -3.93 -8.48 -4.17
CA PRO A 126 -4.64 -8.97 -5.35
C PRO A 126 -5.59 -7.94 -5.95
N HIS A 127 -6.24 -7.11 -5.13
CA HIS A 127 -7.12 -6.04 -5.60
C HIS A 127 -6.41 -5.05 -6.52
N ARG A 128 -5.23 -4.57 -6.10
CA ARG A 128 -4.41 -3.65 -6.90
C ARG A 128 -3.93 -4.29 -8.20
N MET A 129 -3.56 -5.57 -8.17
CA MET A 129 -3.18 -6.27 -9.39
C MET A 129 -4.34 -6.36 -10.37
N VAL A 130 -5.53 -6.72 -9.89
CA VAL A 130 -6.73 -6.80 -10.73
C VAL A 130 -7.12 -5.42 -11.29
N GLU A 131 -6.99 -4.36 -10.50
CA GLU A 131 -7.26 -2.99 -10.95
C GLU A 131 -6.24 -2.55 -12.02
N ALA A 132 -4.94 -2.76 -11.78
CA ALA A 132 -3.89 -2.43 -12.73
C ALA A 132 -4.04 -3.20 -14.05
N VAL A 133 -4.18 -4.53 -13.98
CA VAL A 133 -4.37 -5.39 -15.15
C VAL A 133 -5.70 -5.09 -15.86
N GLY A 134 -6.76 -4.79 -15.11
CA GLY A 134 -8.05 -4.38 -15.66
C GLY A 134 -7.96 -3.05 -16.42
N ASN A 135 -7.18 -2.10 -15.94
CA ASN A 135 -6.91 -0.86 -16.65
C ASN A 135 -6.03 -1.07 -17.89
N GLU A 136 -5.00 -1.94 -17.80
CA GLU A 136 -4.19 -2.33 -18.97
C GLU A 136 -5.05 -2.97 -20.07
N LEU A 137 -6.02 -3.82 -19.69
CA LEU A 137 -6.96 -4.44 -20.60
C LEU A 137 -7.90 -3.42 -21.24
N LYS A 138 -8.47 -2.49 -20.45
CA LYS A 138 -9.39 -1.45 -20.95
C LYS A 138 -8.75 -0.50 -21.94
N ILE A 139 -7.47 -0.17 -21.75
CA ILE A 139 -6.72 0.70 -22.66
C ILE A 139 -6.29 -0.06 -23.93
N GLY A 140 -6.40 -1.39 -23.94
CA GLY A 140 -5.99 -2.24 -25.07
C GLY A 140 -4.49 -2.48 -25.16
N ILE A 141 -3.75 -2.29 -24.06
CA ILE A 141 -2.29 -2.52 -24.00
C ILE A 141 -1.97 -4.01 -23.87
N ALA A 142 -2.77 -4.73 -23.09
CA ALA A 142 -2.59 -6.16 -22.84
C ALA A 142 -3.70 -6.98 -23.49
N SER A 143 -3.36 -8.18 -23.98
CA SER A 143 -4.36 -9.16 -24.39
C SER A 143 -5.03 -9.83 -23.17
N VAL A 144 -6.18 -10.47 -23.37
CA VAL A 144 -6.84 -11.22 -22.29
C VAL A 144 -5.93 -12.34 -21.76
N ASN A 145 -5.16 -13.00 -22.62
CA ASN A 145 -4.21 -14.03 -22.20
C ASN A 145 -3.01 -13.48 -21.42
N GLU A 146 -2.45 -12.35 -21.82
CA GLU A 146 -1.38 -11.68 -21.07
C GLU A 146 -1.84 -11.26 -19.67
N ALA A 147 -3.05 -10.68 -19.58
CA ALA A 147 -3.69 -10.33 -18.33
C ALA A 147 -3.90 -11.56 -17.41
N ARG A 148 -4.25 -12.72 -17.98
CA ARG A 148 -4.41 -13.97 -17.22
C ARG A 148 -3.08 -14.49 -16.70
N ILE A 149 -2.03 -14.47 -17.51
CA ILE A 149 -0.68 -14.89 -17.11
C ILE A 149 -0.16 -14.00 -15.98
N ASP A 150 -0.37 -12.68 -16.06
CA ASP A 150 0.02 -11.74 -15.02
C ASP A 150 -0.72 -11.99 -13.69
N LEU A 151 -1.96 -12.48 -13.75
CA LEU A 151 -2.73 -12.90 -12.59
C LEU A 151 -2.47 -14.36 -12.16
N GLY A 152 -1.53 -15.06 -12.81
CA GLY A 152 -1.18 -16.45 -12.50
C GLY A 152 -2.26 -17.47 -12.91
N ARG A 153 -3.07 -17.16 -13.92
CA ARG A 153 -4.12 -18.02 -14.48
C ARG A 153 -3.67 -18.61 -15.82
N ASP A 154 -4.14 -19.82 -16.11
CA ASP A 154 -3.86 -20.47 -17.40
C ASP A 154 -4.50 -19.72 -18.58
N PRO A 155 -3.80 -19.63 -19.73
CA PRO A 155 -4.33 -19.00 -20.95
C PRO A 155 -5.52 -19.80 -21.52
N VAL A 156 -6.36 -19.13 -22.30
CA VAL A 156 -7.54 -19.72 -22.94
C VAL A 156 -7.41 -19.60 -24.47
N GLU A 157 -7.90 -20.60 -25.19
CA GLU A 157 -7.93 -20.56 -26.66
C GLU A 157 -8.79 -19.39 -27.16
N GLY A 158 -8.25 -18.59 -28.07
CA GLY A 158 -8.92 -17.38 -28.56
C GLY A 158 -8.87 -16.19 -27.58
N GLY A 159 -8.01 -16.22 -26.56
CA GLY A 159 -7.81 -15.11 -25.61
C GLY A 159 -6.78 -14.05 -26.04
N ASP A 160 -6.18 -14.18 -27.23
CA ASP A 160 -5.24 -13.18 -27.78
C ASP A 160 -5.99 -12.04 -28.47
N VAL A 161 -6.89 -11.43 -27.72
CA VAL A 161 -7.85 -10.43 -28.18
C VAL A 161 -7.65 -9.16 -27.35
N PHE A 162 -7.70 -8.01 -28.01
CA PHE A 162 -7.50 -6.71 -27.39
C PHE A 162 -8.85 -6.00 -27.24
N ALA A 163 -8.97 -5.13 -26.23
CA ALA A 163 -10.13 -4.25 -26.14
C ALA A 163 -10.02 -3.19 -27.25
N LEU A 164 -11.06 -3.07 -28.07
CA LEU A 164 -11.14 -2.12 -29.17
C LEU A 164 -11.98 -0.88 -28.82
N ASP A 165 -12.87 -0.99 -27.83
CA ASP A 165 -13.71 0.10 -27.34
C ASP A 165 -13.72 0.15 -25.80
N THR A 166 -13.55 1.35 -25.26
CA THR A 166 -13.35 1.65 -23.84
C THR A 166 -14.68 1.92 -23.13
N ASN A 167 -15.74 2.33 -23.85
CA ASN A 167 -17.04 2.62 -23.23
C ASN A 167 -17.88 1.36 -23.00
N ASN A 168 -17.75 0.35 -23.87
CA ASN A 168 -18.27 -1.00 -23.67
C ASN A 168 -17.22 -1.97 -24.20
N LEU A 169 -16.52 -2.68 -23.29
CA LEU A 169 -15.41 -3.59 -23.58
C LEU A 169 -15.78 -4.60 -24.69
N THR A 170 -15.49 -4.24 -25.93
CA THR A 170 -15.65 -5.11 -27.09
C THR A 170 -14.27 -5.64 -27.43
N PHE A 171 -14.08 -6.95 -27.22
CA PHE A 171 -12.83 -7.62 -27.53
C PHE A 171 -12.84 -8.04 -29.00
N GLY A 172 -11.86 -7.59 -29.78
CA GLY A 172 -11.65 -8.03 -31.16
C GLY A 172 -10.17 -8.04 -31.54
N LYS A 173 -9.85 -8.58 -32.72
CA LYS A 173 -8.50 -8.44 -33.28
C LYS A 173 -8.33 -7.06 -33.90
N TRP A 174 -7.09 -6.56 -33.99
CA TRP A 174 -6.79 -5.26 -34.62
C TRP A 174 -7.33 -5.14 -36.05
N ASP A 175 -7.41 -6.24 -36.78
CA ASP A 175 -7.94 -6.28 -38.15
C ASP A 175 -9.47 -6.00 -38.23
N GLU A 176 -10.20 -6.16 -37.13
CA GLU A 176 -11.67 -6.06 -37.06
C GLU A 176 -12.15 -4.70 -36.52
N LEU A 177 -11.22 -3.77 -36.25
CA LEU A 177 -11.50 -2.45 -35.67
C LEU A 177 -12.56 -1.67 -36.46
N LYS A 178 -12.46 -1.65 -37.80
CA LYS A 178 -13.39 -0.90 -38.66
C LYS A 178 -14.81 -1.48 -38.62
N SER A 179 -14.94 -2.81 -38.67
CA SER A 179 -16.25 -3.48 -38.61
C SER A 179 -16.92 -3.34 -37.25
N VAL A 180 -16.14 -3.36 -36.16
CA VAL A 180 -16.67 -3.17 -34.80
C VAL A 180 -17.14 -1.73 -34.62
N GLN A 181 -16.38 -0.75 -35.13
CA GLN A 181 -16.76 0.66 -35.05
C GLN A 181 -18.00 1.00 -35.89
N GLU A 182 -18.16 0.39 -37.07
CA GLU A 182 -19.38 0.52 -37.89
C GLU A 182 -20.61 -0.10 -37.22
N GLN A 183 -20.48 -1.25 -36.55
CA GLN A 183 -21.57 -1.87 -35.80
C GLN A 183 -22.02 -1.03 -34.61
N ILE A 184 -21.10 -0.33 -33.96
CA ILE A 184 -21.42 0.57 -32.84
C ILE A 184 -22.09 1.85 -33.34
N ASN A 185 -21.57 2.47 -34.40
CA ASN A 185 -22.20 3.66 -35.00
C ASN A 185 -23.62 3.39 -35.51
N ASN A 186 -23.88 2.17 -36.02
CA ASN A 186 -25.22 1.75 -36.43
C ASN A 186 -26.17 1.47 -35.25
N ARG A 187 -25.65 1.19 -34.04
CA ARG A 187 -26.47 1.04 -32.83
C ARG A 187 -26.81 2.39 -32.18
N GLU A 188 -26.00 3.43 -32.40
CA GLU A 188 -26.20 4.77 -31.84
C GLU A 188 -27.08 5.69 -32.71
N GLN A 189 -27.47 5.28 -33.93
CA GLN A 189 -28.56 5.95 -34.64
C GLN A 189 -29.90 5.40 -34.12
N PRO A 190 -30.64 6.13 -33.26
CA PRO A 190 -32.01 5.75 -33.01
C PRO A 190 -32.73 5.83 -34.36
N GLN A 191 -33.57 4.84 -34.67
CA GLN A 191 -34.56 4.99 -35.73
C GLN A 191 -35.45 6.18 -35.35
N GLY A 192 -35.10 7.35 -35.90
CA GLY A 192 -35.88 8.56 -35.81
C GLY A 192 -37.08 8.42 -36.72
N GLY A 193 -38.24 8.19 -36.08
CA GLY A 193 -39.56 8.51 -36.60
C GLY A 193 -40.09 7.61 -37.71
N ASP A 194 -41.11 6.83 -37.38
CA ASP A 194 -42.34 6.83 -38.18
C ASP A 194 -43.51 6.99 -37.19
N ASN A 195 -44.02 8.22 -37.13
CA ASN A 195 -45.42 8.46 -36.78
C ASN A 195 -46.23 7.98 -37.98
N GLU A 196 -47.10 6.99 -37.81
CA GLU A 196 -48.38 6.84 -38.54
C GLU A 196 -49.13 5.60 -38.01
N GLU A 197 -50.05 5.83 -37.07
CA GLU A 197 -51.47 5.41 -37.02
C GLU A 197 -52.08 5.62 -35.63
#